data_AF-A0A2N2GQG1-F1
#
_entry.id   AF-A0A2N2GQG1-F1
#
_cell.length_a   1.000
_cell.length_b   1.000
_cell.length_c   1.000
_cell.angle_alpha   90.00
_cell.angle_beta   90.00
_cell.angle_gamma   90.00
#
_symmetry.space_group_name_H-M   'P 1'
#
loop_
_entity.id
_entity.type
_entity.pdbx_description
1 polymer ?
#
loop_
_entity_poly.entity_id
_entity_poly.type
_entity_poly.pdbx_seq_one_letter_code
_entity_poly.pdbx_strand_id
1 'polypeptide(L)'
;MKALLGFTLSLSLMAAVPGCAPMDSGGSQPKDVIPAGYTYHPKPRPEIVSPDAAKKDLAALLTSSKNPGIKYHGQPGLNTTANEEALKAFIQGKSGPITFWYDAQNELLFMAFPGSNALEDRIEAHPRILFFYADLLDHPLVVEKTTEWPAWGRHVAGKNLEGLVRPYKIHFPGLISFVFEDLPDAQRFADDLFVIQQALQKNRDERLALFQAKAAQYRGMKVKPPVSEEQRRYIVQANALNERKNYAGAIDLYTKTIEIDPVSYPEAYFNLALLSAQMQRFKPAIAHMKQYLLLAPDAKDARGGQDKIYEWELMLQRNP
;
A
#
# COMPACT_ATOMS: atom_id res chain seq x y z
N MET A 1 -100.87 26.92 7.59
CA MET A 1 -100.20 26.54 6.33
C MET A 1 -98.98 25.69 6.68
N LYS A 2 -98.83 24.58 5.93
CA LYS A 2 -97.71 23.60 5.85
C LYS A 2 -96.32 24.18 6.20
N ALA A 3 -95.32 23.46 6.72
CA ALA A 3 -95.13 22.08 7.15
C ALA A 3 -93.69 21.97 7.74
N LEU A 4 -93.49 21.02 8.67
CA LEU A 4 -92.32 20.12 8.88
C LEU A 4 -90.88 20.67 8.75
N LEU A 5 -89.96 20.59 9.74
CA LEU A 5 -89.36 19.48 10.53
C LEU A 5 -87.87 19.33 10.17
N GLY A 6 -87.02 19.13 11.18
CA GLY A 6 -85.91 18.18 11.06
C GLY A 6 -84.49 18.73 10.90
N PHE A 7 -83.73 18.62 11.98
CA PHE A 7 -82.26 18.50 12.05
C PHE A 7 -81.66 17.62 10.94
N THR A 8 -80.43 17.93 10.49
CA THR A 8 -79.25 17.04 10.63
C THR A 8 -77.99 17.70 10.05
N LEU A 9 -76.91 17.65 10.84
CA LEU A 9 -75.56 18.00 10.45
C LEU A 9 -74.83 16.68 10.16
N SER A 10 -74.34 16.49 8.93
CA SER A 10 -73.33 15.48 8.66
C SER A 10 -72.45 15.85 7.46
N LEU A 11 -71.17 15.61 7.70
CA LEU A 11 -69.96 15.94 6.98
C LEU A 11 -69.79 15.07 5.72
N SER A 12 -69.27 15.61 4.60
CA SER A 12 -68.70 14.81 3.51
C SER A 12 -67.80 15.64 2.58
N LEU A 13 -66.51 15.35 2.67
CA LEU A 13 -65.45 15.32 1.65
C LEU A 13 -65.70 15.99 0.28
N MET A 14 -64.82 16.95 -0.07
CA MET A 14 -64.51 17.31 -1.46
C MET A 14 -63.06 16.91 -1.75
N ALA A 15 -62.91 15.96 -2.67
CA ALA A 15 -61.65 15.55 -3.26
C ALA A 15 -61.17 16.58 -4.29
N ALA A 16 -59.86 16.84 -4.33
CA ALA A 16 -59.22 17.64 -5.37
C ALA A 16 -58.25 16.77 -6.17
N VAL A 17 -58.40 16.80 -7.50
CA VAL A 17 -57.45 16.28 -8.50
C VAL A 17 -57.30 17.39 -9.57
N PRO A 18 -56.27 17.38 -10.42
CA PRO A 18 -54.97 18.00 -10.20
C PRO A 18 -54.73 19.20 -11.14
N GLY A 19 -54.09 20.26 -10.63
CA GLY A 19 -53.56 21.35 -11.46
C GLY A 19 -52.12 21.06 -11.87
N CYS A 20 -51.83 21.27 -13.15
CA CYS A 20 -50.53 21.05 -13.80
C CYS A 20 -49.36 21.69 -13.04
N ALA A 21 -48.33 20.90 -12.71
CA ALA A 21 -47.02 21.38 -12.31
C ALA A 21 -46.12 21.55 -13.55
N PRO A 22 -45.31 22.62 -13.66
CA PRO A 22 -44.30 22.68 -14.71
C PRO A 22 -43.25 21.60 -14.47
N MET A 23 -42.85 20.91 -15.54
CA MET A 23 -41.74 19.97 -15.57
C MET A 23 -40.47 20.70 -15.13
N ASP A 24 -39.97 20.37 -13.94
CA ASP A 24 -38.62 20.72 -13.52
C ASP A 24 -37.66 19.82 -14.30
N SER A 25 -36.91 20.43 -15.21
CA SER A 25 -35.94 19.76 -16.07
C SER A 25 -34.78 19.22 -15.23
N GLY A 26 -34.49 17.93 -15.43
CA GLY A 26 -33.48 17.13 -14.75
C GLY A 26 -32.19 17.83 -14.34
N GLY A 27 -31.79 17.56 -13.11
CA GLY A 27 -30.50 17.97 -12.55
C GLY A 27 -30.35 17.57 -11.08
N SER A 28 -30.43 16.28 -10.75
CA SER A 28 -30.11 15.81 -9.40
C SER A 28 -28.94 14.83 -9.44
N GLN A 29 -27.72 15.34 -9.48
CA GLN A 29 -26.60 14.57 -8.94
C GLN A 29 -26.85 14.35 -7.45
N PRO A 30 -26.66 13.14 -6.89
CA PRO A 30 -26.58 13.00 -5.46
C PRO A 30 -25.33 13.77 -5.00
N LYS A 31 -25.56 14.92 -4.35
CA LYS A 31 -24.51 15.70 -3.70
C LYS A 31 -23.88 14.82 -2.63
N ASP A 32 -22.67 14.39 -2.91
CA ASP A 32 -21.87 13.52 -2.06
C ASP A 32 -21.64 14.20 -0.69
N VAL A 33 -22.37 13.76 0.35
CA VAL A 33 -22.51 14.41 1.68
C VAL A 33 -21.22 14.36 2.52
N ILE A 34 -20.25 13.54 2.11
CA ILE A 34 -19.00 13.34 2.84
C ILE A 34 -18.09 14.57 2.68
N PRO A 35 -17.61 15.21 3.75
CA PRO A 35 -16.74 16.38 3.66
C PRO A 35 -15.35 16.01 3.15
N ALA A 36 -14.68 16.98 2.51
CA ALA A 36 -13.26 16.80 2.17
C ALA A 36 -12.40 16.72 3.44
N GLY A 37 -11.33 15.94 3.39
CA GLY A 37 -10.54 15.58 4.56
C GLY A 37 -11.16 14.45 5.40
N TYR A 38 -12.30 13.89 4.98
CA TYR A 38 -12.79 12.63 5.53
C TYR A 38 -11.73 11.54 5.36
N THR A 39 -11.44 10.82 6.44
CA THR A 39 -10.53 9.67 6.44
C THR A 39 -11.28 8.42 6.88
N TYR A 40 -11.06 7.32 6.18
CA TYR A 40 -11.49 5.99 6.58
C TYR A 40 -10.28 5.09 6.79
N HIS A 41 -10.25 4.44 7.95
CA HIS A 41 -9.25 3.43 8.27
C HIS A 41 -9.87 2.05 8.01
N PRO A 42 -9.18 1.17 7.28
CA PRO A 42 -9.72 -0.12 6.89
C PRO A 42 -9.99 -1.01 8.10
N LYS A 43 -10.94 -1.92 7.92
CA LYS A 43 -11.44 -2.82 8.95
C LYS A 43 -11.29 -4.27 8.52
N PRO A 44 -11.22 -5.22 9.47
CA PRO A 44 -11.29 -6.63 9.14
C PRO A 44 -12.60 -6.93 8.40
N ARG A 45 -12.55 -7.83 7.41
CA ARG A 45 -13.72 -8.34 6.69
C ARG A 45 -14.02 -9.77 7.18
N PRO A 46 -15.01 -9.98 8.07
CA PRO A 46 -15.27 -11.30 8.63
C PRO A 46 -15.58 -12.39 7.59
N GLU A 47 -16.12 -11.99 6.44
CA GLU A 47 -16.41 -12.85 5.29
C GLU A 47 -15.16 -13.22 4.47
N ILE A 48 -14.07 -12.45 4.57
CA ILE A 48 -12.79 -12.70 3.89
C ILE A 48 -11.81 -13.25 4.90
N VAL A 49 -11.83 -14.57 5.07
CA VAL A 49 -11.07 -15.27 6.12
C VAL A 49 -9.61 -15.59 5.73
N SER A 50 -9.16 -15.21 4.53
CA SER A 50 -7.79 -15.47 4.07
C SER A 50 -7.25 -14.37 3.17
N PRO A 51 -5.92 -14.15 3.14
CA PRO A 51 -5.30 -13.22 2.21
C PRO A 51 -5.55 -13.60 0.74
N ASP A 52 -5.71 -14.89 0.42
CA ASP A 52 -6.01 -15.31 -0.96
C ASP A 52 -7.44 -14.97 -1.38
N ALA A 53 -8.40 -15.05 -0.45
CA ALA A 53 -9.76 -14.57 -0.68
C ALA A 53 -9.77 -13.04 -0.90
N ALA A 54 -9.00 -12.29 -0.12
CA ALA A 54 -8.84 -10.84 -0.29
C ALA A 54 -8.23 -10.49 -1.66
N LYS A 55 -7.15 -11.18 -2.07
CA LYS A 55 -6.52 -11.00 -3.40
C LYS A 55 -7.49 -11.31 -4.54
N LYS A 56 -8.34 -12.34 -4.38
CA LYS A 56 -9.37 -12.67 -5.37
C LYS A 56 -10.44 -11.58 -5.48
N ASP A 57 -10.85 -10.99 -4.35
CA ASP A 57 -11.81 -9.89 -4.34
C ASP A 57 -11.22 -8.61 -4.95
N LEU A 58 -9.96 -8.29 -4.62
CA LEU A 58 -9.18 -7.24 -5.28
C LEU A 58 -9.10 -7.44 -6.80
N ALA A 59 -8.84 -8.66 -7.27
CA ALA A 59 -8.80 -8.97 -8.69
C ALA A 59 -10.14 -8.63 -9.39
N ALA A 60 -11.27 -8.90 -8.73
CA ALA A 60 -12.59 -8.57 -9.26
C ALA A 60 -12.81 -7.05 -9.33
N LEU A 61 -12.37 -6.28 -8.33
CA LEU A 61 -12.43 -4.81 -8.36
C LEU A 61 -11.57 -4.21 -9.48
N LEU A 62 -10.33 -4.70 -9.62
CA LEU A 62 -9.34 -4.21 -10.59
C LEU A 62 -9.73 -4.48 -12.06
N THR A 63 -10.55 -5.50 -12.31
CA THR A 63 -11.05 -5.88 -13.65
C THR A 63 -12.47 -5.37 -13.93
N SER A 64 -13.14 -4.76 -12.95
CA SER A 64 -14.46 -4.18 -13.12
C SER A 64 -14.43 -2.88 -13.95
N SER A 65 -15.60 -2.42 -14.40
CA SER A 65 -15.74 -1.08 -15.00
C SER A 65 -15.45 0.07 -14.02
N LYS A 66 -15.41 -0.22 -12.72
CA LYS A 66 -15.09 0.72 -11.63
C LYS A 66 -13.66 0.57 -11.11
N ASN A 67 -12.75 0.07 -11.95
CA ASN A 67 -11.35 -0.10 -11.57
C ASN A 67 -10.72 1.21 -11.05
N PRO A 68 -9.77 1.15 -10.11
CA PRO A 68 -9.12 2.35 -9.58
C PRO A 68 -8.31 3.08 -10.64
N GLY A 69 -8.23 4.40 -10.48
CA GLY A 69 -7.31 5.25 -11.21
C GLY A 69 -5.96 5.20 -10.51
N ILE A 70 -4.89 5.37 -11.27
CA ILE A 70 -3.54 5.10 -10.81
C ILE A 70 -2.66 6.30 -11.07
N LYS A 71 -2.05 6.85 -10.00
CA LYS A 71 -0.98 7.85 -10.11
C LYS A 71 0.32 7.21 -9.64
N TYR A 72 1.31 7.14 -10.52
CA TYR A 72 2.60 6.54 -10.21
C TYR A 72 3.56 7.59 -9.65
N HIS A 73 4.17 7.35 -8.49
CA HIS A 73 5.07 8.31 -7.84
C HIS A 73 6.55 7.88 -7.90
N GLY A 74 6.85 6.68 -8.40
CA GLY A 74 8.20 6.13 -8.38
C GLY A 74 9.20 6.80 -9.34
N GLN A 75 8.75 7.72 -10.20
CA GLN A 75 9.64 8.56 -11.02
C GLN A 75 9.24 10.05 -10.88
N PRO A 76 9.96 10.82 -10.04
CA PRO A 76 9.69 12.25 -9.87
C PRO A 76 9.73 13.01 -11.20
N GLY A 77 8.78 13.95 -11.38
CA GLY A 77 8.67 14.78 -12.57
C GLY A 77 7.93 14.15 -13.75
N LEU A 78 7.69 12.82 -13.76
CA LEU A 78 6.98 12.15 -14.86
C LEU A 78 5.51 12.59 -15.00
N ASN A 79 4.90 13.02 -13.90
CA ASN A 79 3.47 13.32 -13.78
C ASN A 79 3.08 14.74 -14.23
N THR A 80 3.65 15.26 -15.31
CA THR A 80 3.31 16.59 -15.84
C THR A 80 3.05 16.55 -17.34
N THR A 81 2.22 17.46 -17.89
CA THR A 81 1.98 17.49 -19.34
C THR A 81 3.25 17.79 -20.14
N ALA A 82 4.22 18.50 -19.56
CA ALA A 82 5.53 18.73 -20.15
C ALA A 82 6.30 17.42 -20.42
N ASN A 83 6.00 16.37 -19.66
CA ASN A 83 6.62 15.04 -19.78
C ASN A 83 5.63 13.98 -20.32
N GLU A 84 4.55 14.39 -20.97
CA GLU A 84 3.52 13.46 -21.47
C GLU A 84 4.09 12.41 -22.45
N GLU A 85 5.01 12.81 -23.34
CA GLU A 85 5.66 11.87 -24.26
C GLU A 85 6.54 10.85 -23.52
N ALA A 86 7.27 11.29 -22.49
CA ALA A 86 8.08 10.43 -21.65
C ALA A 86 7.20 9.46 -20.85
N LEU A 87 6.07 9.93 -20.32
CA LEU A 87 5.08 9.09 -19.63
C LEU A 87 4.46 8.06 -20.59
N LYS A 88 4.08 8.46 -21.82
CA LYS A 88 3.59 7.56 -22.86
C LYS A 88 4.62 6.50 -23.24
N ALA A 89 5.89 6.88 -23.41
CA ALA A 89 6.98 5.95 -23.67
C ALA A 89 7.23 5.01 -22.47
N PHE A 90 7.11 5.53 -21.25
CA PHE A 90 7.25 4.74 -20.02
C PHE A 90 6.19 3.64 -19.92
N ILE A 91 4.94 3.92 -20.31
CA ILE A 91 3.83 2.95 -20.28
C ILE A 91 3.57 2.26 -21.64
N GLN A 92 4.51 2.38 -22.58
CA GLN A 92 4.40 1.71 -23.87
C GLN A 92 4.42 0.19 -23.69
N GLY A 93 3.59 -0.53 -24.45
CA GLY A 93 3.54 -1.99 -24.48
C GLY A 93 2.33 -2.60 -23.77
N LYS A 94 1.51 -1.82 -23.07
CA LYS A 94 0.20 -2.29 -22.58
C LYS A 94 -0.84 -2.26 -23.70
N SER A 95 -1.64 -3.33 -23.77
CA SER A 95 -2.78 -3.41 -24.67
C SER A 95 -3.97 -2.62 -24.12
N GLY A 96 -4.68 -1.91 -25.01
CA GLY A 96 -5.89 -1.16 -24.68
C GLY A 96 -5.68 0.35 -24.49
N PRO A 97 -6.75 1.15 -24.53
CA PRO A 97 -6.68 2.60 -24.39
C PRO A 97 -6.31 2.98 -22.95
N ILE A 98 -5.29 3.81 -22.79
CA ILE A 98 -4.94 4.44 -21.51
C ILE A 98 -5.46 5.86 -21.55
N THR A 99 -6.26 6.23 -20.55
CA THR A 99 -6.78 7.59 -20.41
C THR A 99 -5.99 8.32 -19.33
N PHE A 100 -5.70 9.59 -19.57
CA PHE A 100 -4.96 10.46 -18.67
C PHE A 100 -5.84 11.61 -18.21
N TRP A 101 -5.75 11.95 -16.93
CA TRP A 101 -6.43 13.11 -16.34
C TRP A 101 -5.41 14.04 -15.73
N TYR A 102 -5.46 15.31 -16.10
CA TYR A 102 -4.60 16.37 -15.59
C TYR A 102 -5.43 17.46 -14.91
N ASP A 103 -4.86 18.11 -13.91
CA ASP A 103 -5.47 19.29 -13.29
C ASP A 103 -5.22 20.57 -14.10
N ALA A 104 -5.65 21.72 -13.57
CA ALA A 104 -5.45 23.03 -14.21
C ALA A 104 -3.98 23.48 -14.21
N GLN A 105 -3.14 22.88 -13.36
CA GLN A 105 -1.71 23.14 -13.21
C GLN A 105 -0.85 22.21 -14.09
N ASN A 106 -1.50 21.38 -14.92
CA ASN A 106 -0.86 20.38 -15.78
C ASN A 106 -0.18 19.23 -15.01
N GLU A 107 -0.58 18.98 -13.77
CA GLU A 107 -0.15 17.80 -13.01
C GLU A 107 -1.10 16.63 -13.28
N LEU A 108 -0.54 15.43 -13.47
CA LEU A 108 -1.31 14.21 -13.66
C LEU A 108 -2.05 13.87 -12.36
N LEU A 109 -3.37 13.80 -12.43
CA LEU A 109 -4.24 13.35 -11.35
C LEU A 109 -4.24 11.82 -11.27
N PHE A 110 -4.48 11.14 -12.39
CA PHE A 110 -4.38 9.69 -12.50
C PHE A 110 -4.39 9.21 -13.96
N MET A 111 -4.08 7.93 -14.13
CA MET A 111 -4.26 7.15 -15.36
C MET A 111 -5.26 6.03 -15.11
N ALA A 112 -6.02 5.64 -16.12
CA ALA A 112 -6.88 4.46 -16.07
C ALA A 112 -6.34 3.41 -17.03
N PHE A 113 -6.01 2.25 -16.49
CA PHE A 113 -5.50 1.13 -17.23
C PHE A 113 -6.59 0.06 -17.35
N PRO A 114 -6.97 -0.39 -18.56
CA PRO A 114 -7.81 -1.57 -18.69
C PRO A 114 -7.03 -2.78 -18.16
N GLY A 115 -7.68 -3.61 -17.33
CA GLY A 115 -7.12 -4.88 -16.84
C GLY A 115 -5.87 -4.72 -15.96
N SER A 116 -6.02 -4.17 -14.75
CA SER A 116 -5.00 -4.33 -13.71
C SER A 116 -5.17 -5.71 -13.05
N ASN A 117 -4.06 -6.35 -12.68
CA ASN A 117 -4.08 -7.71 -12.14
C ASN A 117 -3.66 -7.72 -10.68
N ALA A 118 -4.39 -8.47 -9.83
CA ALA A 118 -3.88 -8.87 -8.52
C ALA A 118 -3.17 -10.22 -8.69
N LEU A 119 -1.85 -10.22 -8.55
CA LEU A 119 -1.00 -11.40 -8.55
C LEU A 119 -0.77 -11.88 -7.10
N GLU A 120 0.01 -12.93 -6.94
CA GLU A 120 0.28 -13.54 -5.62
C GLU A 120 0.97 -12.57 -4.65
N ASP A 121 1.91 -11.77 -5.16
CA ASP A 121 2.80 -10.91 -4.37
C ASP A 121 2.62 -9.41 -4.64
N ARG A 122 1.81 -9.02 -5.63
CA ARG A 122 1.67 -7.63 -6.07
C ARG A 122 0.35 -7.34 -6.78
N ILE A 123 0.00 -6.06 -6.86
CA ILE A 123 -0.90 -5.51 -7.86
C ILE A 123 -0.07 -5.02 -9.05
N GLU A 124 -0.37 -5.52 -10.24
CA GLU A 124 0.23 -5.11 -11.50
C GLU A 124 -0.76 -4.22 -12.28
N ALA A 125 -0.53 -2.92 -12.20
CA ALA A 125 -1.25 -1.93 -13.00
C ALA A 125 -0.72 -1.87 -14.43
N HIS A 126 0.59 -2.05 -14.59
CA HIS A 126 1.36 -2.08 -15.82
C HIS A 126 2.65 -2.86 -15.54
N PRO A 127 3.31 -3.51 -16.53
CA PRO A 127 4.59 -4.19 -16.31
C PRO A 127 5.71 -3.35 -15.68
N ARG A 128 5.57 -2.02 -15.69
CA ARG A 128 6.47 -1.03 -15.07
C ARG A 128 5.86 -0.25 -13.89
N ILE A 129 4.58 -0.48 -13.59
CA ILE A 129 3.87 0.14 -12.46
C ILE A 129 3.33 -1.00 -11.59
N LEU A 130 4.13 -1.34 -10.59
CA LEU A 130 3.91 -2.47 -9.69
C LEU A 130 3.71 -1.94 -8.27
N PHE A 131 2.83 -2.58 -7.52
CA PHE A 131 2.66 -2.35 -6.09
C PHE A 131 2.78 -3.68 -5.36
N PHE A 132 3.88 -3.90 -4.63
CA PHE A 132 4.11 -5.15 -3.93
C PHE A 132 3.36 -5.16 -2.60
N TYR A 133 2.71 -6.28 -2.25
CA TYR A 133 2.00 -6.35 -0.97
C TYR A 133 2.94 -6.20 0.23
N ALA A 134 4.22 -6.52 0.07
CA ALA A 134 5.24 -6.30 1.11
C ALA A 134 5.34 -4.82 1.53
N ASP A 135 5.08 -3.88 0.61
CA ASP A 135 5.14 -2.44 0.88
C ASP A 135 4.03 -2.00 1.87
N LEU A 136 2.95 -2.78 2.01
CA LEU A 136 1.88 -2.51 2.98
C LEU A 136 2.40 -2.45 4.43
N LEU A 137 3.51 -3.13 4.75
CA LEU A 137 4.05 -3.14 6.10
C LEU A 137 4.73 -1.83 6.50
N ASP A 138 5.05 -0.97 5.53
CA ASP A 138 5.87 0.22 5.72
C ASP A 138 5.12 1.53 5.43
N HIS A 139 3.87 1.45 4.97
CA HIS A 139 3.09 2.62 4.56
C HIS A 139 1.70 2.66 5.21
N PRO A 140 1.14 3.86 5.46
CA PRO A 140 -0.21 3.99 5.97
C PRO A 140 -1.23 3.49 4.94
N LEU A 141 -2.23 2.76 5.42
CA LEU A 141 -3.35 2.32 4.61
C LEU A 141 -4.61 3.07 5.07
N VAL A 142 -4.90 4.18 4.40
CA VAL A 142 -6.01 5.08 4.72
C VAL A 142 -6.69 5.50 3.43
N VAL A 143 -8.03 5.52 3.44
CA VAL A 143 -8.83 6.14 2.38
C VAL A 143 -9.10 7.58 2.76
N GLU A 144 -8.79 8.52 1.90
CA GLU A 144 -8.99 9.95 2.13
C GLU A 144 -9.87 10.55 1.03
N LYS A 145 -10.85 11.39 1.41
CA LYS A 145 -11.57 12.22 0.45
C LYS A 145 -10.76 13.50 0.19
N THR A 146 -10.27 13.64 -1.03
CA THR A 146 -9.35 14.71 -1.43
C THR A 146 -10.06 15.91 -2.03
N THR A 147 -9.50 17.11 -1.82
CA THR A 147 -9.90 18.37 -2.50
C THR A 147 -9.16 18.62 -3.80
N GLU A 148 -8.21 17.75 -4.19
CA GLU A 148 -7.32 17.87 -5.37
C GLU A 148 -8.07 17.88 -6.72
N TRP A 149 -9.40 17.93 -6.67
CA TRP A 149 -10.26 18.03 -7.82
C TRP A 149 -10.64 19.50 -7.93
N PRO A 150 -9.99 20.27 -8.82
CA PRO A 150 -10.53 21.57 -9.11
C PRO A 150 -11.96 21.35 -9.62
N ALA A 151 -12.89 22.20 -9.23
CA ALA A 151 -14.21 22.26 -9.86
C ALA A 151 -14.12 22.45 -11.40
N TRP A 152 -12.90 22.68 -11.92
CA TRP A 152 -12.52 22.97 -13.31
C TRP A 152 -11.10 22.41 -13.61
N GLY A 153 -10.99 21.30 -14.34
CA GLY A 153 -9.73 20.83 -14.96
C GLY A 153 -9.76 20.99 -16.48
N ARG A 154 -8.66 20.75 -17.20
CA ARG A 154 -8.62 20.81 -18.68
C ARG A 154 -8.34 19.42 -19.26
N HIS A 155 -9.26 18.89 -20.07
CA HIS A 155 -8.97 17.74 -20.96
C HIS A 155 -8.16 18.24 -22.16
N VAL A 156 -7.03 17.59 -22.48
CA VAL A 156 -6.40 17.72 -23.80
C VAL A 156 -7.19 16.88 -24.80
N ALA A 157 -8.37 17.38 -25.18
CA ALA A 157 -9.09 17.14 -26.44
C ALA A 157 -10.49 17.81 -26.42
N GLY A 158 -10.54 19.14 -26.28
CA GLY A 158 -11.61 19.97 -26.85
C GLY A 158 -13.08 19.74 -26.44
N LYS A 159 -13.39 18.98 -25.38
CA LYS A 159 -14.75 18.86 -24.82
C LYS A 159 -14.71 18.91 -23.29
N ASN A 160 -15.76 19.47 -22.69
CA ASN A 160 -15.95 19.60 -21.25
C ASN A 160 -15.68 18.26 -20.54
N LEU A 161 -15.02 18.33 -19.38
CA LEU A 161 -14.80 17.21 -18.45
C LEU A 161 -16.12 16.78 -17.77
N GLU A 162 -17.07 16.26 -18.55
CA GLU A 162 -18.12 15.38 -18.01
C GLU A 162 -17.54 13.97 -17.76
N GLY A 163 -16.39 13.91 -17.06
CA GLY A 163 -15.70 12.67 -16.69
C GLY A 163 -15.83 12.41 -15.19
N LEU A 164 -16.01 11.13 -14.81
CA LEU A 164 -16.35 10.70 -13.45
C LEU A 164 -15.20 11.08 -12.48
N VAL A 165 -15.47 12.03 -11.59
CA VAL A 165 -14.54 12.48 -10.54
C VAL A 165 -14.18 11.29 -9.65
N ARG A 166 -12.91 11.16 -9.24
CA ARG A 166 -12.44 10.07 -8.37
C ARG A 166 -11.98 10.60 -7.00
N PRO A 167 -12.89 11.09 -6.15
CA PRO A 167 -12.54 11.90 -4.98
C PRO A 167 -11.85 11.12 -3.85
N TYR A 168 -11.94 9.78 -3.85
CA TYR A 168 -11.39 8.93 -2.79
C TYR A 168 -10.02 8.41 -3.19
N LYS A 169 -9.00 8.66 -2.35
CA LYS A 169 -7.60 8.32 -2.61
C LYS A 169 -7.05 7.42 -1.53
N ILE A 170 -6.26 6.42 -1.92
CA ILE A 170 -5.33 5.68 -1.06
C ILE A 170 -3.94 6.02 -1.57
N HIS A 171 -3.10 6.61 -0.71
CA HIS A 171 -1.79 7.11 -1.10
C HIS A 171 -0.67 6.33 -0.42
N PHE A 172 0.22 5.74 -1.22
CA PHE A 172 1.48 5.16 -0.79
C PHE A 172 2.64 6.08 -1.22
N PRO A 173 3.20 6.89 -0.31
CA PRO A 173 4.24 7.87 -0.63
C PRO A 173 5.41 7.27 -1.40
N GLY A 174 5.85 7.95 -2.46
CA GLY A 174 6.96 7.50 -3.31
C GLY A 174 6.65 6.30 -4.22
N LEU A 175 5.50 5.63 -4.06
CA LEU A 175 5.14 4.43 -4.80
C LEU A 175 3.99 4.69 -5.79
N ILE A 176 2.76 4.81 -5.28
CA ILE A 176 1.54 4.79 -6.07
C ILE A 176 0.37 5.39 -5.28
N SER A 177 -0.58 6.02 -5.97
CA SER A 177 -1.92 6.28 -5.44
C SER A 177 -2.97 5.54 -6.23
N PHE A 178 -3.95 4.97 -5.53
CA PHE A 178 -5.18 4.46 -6.10
C PHE A 178 -6.31 5.46 -5.85
N VAL A 179 -7.05 5.83 -6.88
CA VAL A 179 -8.18 6.76 -6.79
C VAL A 179 -9.48 6.13 -7.26
N PHE A 180 -10.57 6.40 -6.55
CA PHE A 180 -11.87 5.77 -6.74
C PHE A 180 -12.97 6.81 -6.85
N GLU A 181 -13.97 6.48 -7.66
CA GLU A 181 -15.18 7.27 -7.82
C GLU A 181 -16.06 7.21 -6.56
N ASP A 182 -16.32 6.00 -6.07
CA ASP A 182 -17.27 5.76 -5.00
C ASP A 182 -16.56 5.32 -3.70
N LEU A 183 -17.03 5.83 -2.56
CA LEU A 183 -16.48 5.47 -1.25
C LEU A 183 -16.54 3.96 -0.98
N PRO A 184 -17.65 3.24 -1.25
CA PRO A 184 -17.73 1.80 -0.98
C PRO A 184 -16.65 0.97 -1.68
N ASP A 185 -16.29 1.31 -2.93
CA ASP A 185 -15.24 0.58 -3.65
C ASP A 185 -13.84 0.91 -3.10
N ALA A 186 -13.61 2.16 -2.69
CA ALA A 186 -12.38 2.56 -2.01
C ALA A 186 -12.22 1.85 -0.66
N GLN A 187 -13.31 1.76 0.13
CA GLN A 187 -13.34 1.06 1.42
C GLN A 187 -13.08 -0.43 1.22
N ARG A 188 -13.80 -1.07 0.31
CA ARG A 188 -13.64 -2.50 0.00
C ARG A 188 -12.21 -2.82 -0.44
N PHE A 189 -11.64 -2.01 -1.33
CA PHE A 189 -10.25 -2.16 -1.76
C PHE A 189 -9.26 -2.00 -0.60
N ALA A 190 -9.45 -0.99 0.26
CA ALA A 190 -8.61 -0.79 1.43
C ALA A 190 -8.75 -1.93 2.45
N ASP A 191 -9.96 -2.43 2.67
CA ASP A 191 -10.23 -3.52 3.60
C ASP A 191 -9.60 -4.83 3.12
N ASP A 192 -9.59 -5.12 1.82
CA ASP A 192 -8.88 -6.28 1.27
C ASP A 192 -7.35 -6.16 1.42
N LEU A 193 -6.79 -4.99 1.13
CA LEU A 193 -5.37 -4.73 1.39
C LEU A 193 -5.04 -4.87 2.88
N PHE A 194 -5.96 -4.50 3.76
CA PHE A 194 -5.79 -4.64 5.20
C PHE A 194 -5.77 -6.10 5.66
N VAL A 195 -6.62 -6.97 5.10
CA VAL A 195 -6.55 -8.43 5.35
C VAL A 195 -5.18 -8.98 4.93
N ILE A 196 -4.66 -8.57 3.77
CA ILE A 196 -3.33 -8.96 3.30
C ILE A 196 -2.24 -8.43 4.24
N GLN A 197 -2.30 -7.15 4.63
CA GLN A 197 -1.37 -6.51 5.54
C GLN A 197 -1.32 -7.25 6.90
N GLN A 198 -2.49 -7.61 7.46
CA GLN A 198 -2.58 -8.36 8.71
C GLN A 198 -1.92 -9.73 8.61
N ALA A 199 -2.14 -10.46 7.51
CA ALA A 199 -1.50 -11.76 7.28
C ALA A 199 0.03 -11.63 7.16
N LEU A 200 0.52 -10.61 6.47
CA LEU A 200 1.96 -10.31 6.35
C LEU A 200 2.57 -9.95 7.71
N GLN A 201 1.88 -9.12 8.49
CA GLN A 201 2.30 -8.70 9.82
C GLN A 201 2.36 -9.91 10.77
N LYS A 202 1.32 -10.75 10.76
CA LYS A 202 1.29 -12.00 11.55
C LYS A 202 2.47 -12.90 11.21
N ASN A 203 2.74 -13.15 9.92
CA ASN A 203 3.89 -13.96 9.50
C ASN A 203 5.24 -13.33 9.93
N ARG A 204 5.37 -11.99 9.84
CA ARG A 204 6.56 -11.28 10.34
C ARG A 204 6.75 -11.49 11.83
N ASP A 205 5.68 -11.37 12.61
CA ASP A 205 5.70 -11.51 14.07
C ASP A 205 5.97 -12.95 14.51
N GLU A 206 5.39 -13.93 13.84
CA GLU A 206 5.66 -15.36 14.07
C GLU A 206 7.12 -15.71 13.79
N ARG A 207 7.69 -15.23 12.68
CA ARG A 207 9.12 -15.42 12.37
C ARG A 207 10.02 -14.76 13.41
N LEU A 208 9.68 -13.56 13.86
CA LEU A 208 10.42 -12.86 14.91
C LEU A 208 10.35 -13.63 16.23
N ALA A 209 9.16 -14.08 16.64
CA ALA A 209 8.96 -14.87 17.86
C ALA A 209 9.74 -16.20 17.82
N LEU A 210 9.73 -16.90 16.68
CA LEU A 210 10.52 -18.11 16.49
C LEU A 210 12.01 -17.83 16.64
N PHE A 211 12.51 -16.74 16.04
CA PHE A 211 13.91 -16.34 16.18
C PHE A 211 14.26 -15.97 17.62
N GLN A 212 13.41 -15.21 18.31
CA GLN A 212 13.60 -14.86 19.73
C GLN A 212 13.68 -16.10 20.62
N ALA A 213 12.81 -17.09 20.39
CA ALA A 213 12.84 -18.36 21.10
C ALA A 213 14.16 -19.10 20.87
N LYS A 214 14.62 -19.22 19.61
CA LYS A 214 15.92 -19.80 19.27
C LYS A 214 17.08 -19.05 19.93
N ALA A 215 17.04 -17.71 19.92
CA ALA A 215 18.08 -16.89 20.54
C ALA A 215 18.12 -17.03 22.06
N ALA A 216 16.96 -17.13 22.73
CA ALA A 216 16.88 -17.41 24.16
C ALA A 216 17.47 -18.79 24.50
N GLN A 217 17.12 -19.82 23.72
CA GLN A 217 17.67 -21.15 23.87
C GLN A 217 19.20 -21.15 23.68
N TYR A 218 19.70 -20.52 22.61
CA TYR A 218 21.12 -20.37 22.33
C TYR A 218 21.86 -19.70 23.50
N ARG A 219 21.33 -18.59 24.04
CA ARG A 219 21.93 -17.88 25.19
C ARG A 219 22.02 -18.76 26.43
N GLY A 220 21.00 -19.58 26.69
CA GLY A 220 20.96 -20.51 27.84
C GLY A 220 21.90 -21.72 27.74
N MET A 221 22.47 -22.02 26.57
CA MET A 221 23.38 -23.15 26.41
C MET A 221 24.72 -22.92 27.13
N LYS A 222 25.16 -23.91 27.93
CA LYS A 222 26.48 -23.91 28.58
C LYS A 222 27.63 -24.00 27.57
N VAL A 223 27.44 -24.78 26.51
CA VAL A 223 28.38 -24.95 25.39
C VAL A 223 27.64 -24.52 24.14
N LYS A 224 28.15 -23.52 23.43
CA LYS A 224 27.53 -23.04 22.20
C LYS A 224 27.74 -24.05 21.07
N PRO A 225 26.76 -24.23 20.16
CA PRO A 225 26.95 -25.08 18.99
C PRO A 225 28.15 -24.58 18.18
N PRO A 226 29.06 -25.46 17.76
CA PRO A 226 30.18 -25.06 16.92
C PRO A 226 29.67 -24.67 15.53
N VAL A 227 30.38 -23.74 14.91
CA VAL A 227 30.20 -23.43 13.49
C VAL A 227 30.59 -24.66 12.65
N SER A 228 29.71 -25.11 11.76
CA SER A 228 30.01 -26.24 10.88
C SER A 228 31.10 -25.90 9.86
N GLU A 229 31.77 -26.91 9.28
CA GLU A 229 32.77 -26.66 8.23
C GLU A 229 32.17 -25.99 6.98
N GLU A 230 30.90 -26.27 6.68
CA GLU A 230 30.20 -25.61 5.58
C GLU A 230 29.94 -24.12 5.90
N GLN A 231 29.45 -23.81 7.11
CA GLN A 231 29.31 -22.43 7.57
C GLN A 231 30.67 -21.71 7.55
N ARG A 232 31.72 -22.36 8.05
CA ARG A 232 33.09 -21.83 8.05
C ARG A 232 33.56 -21.48 6.65
N ARG A 233 33.29 -22.34 5.66
CA ARG A 233 33.60 -22.06 4.25
C ARG A 233 32.90 -20.80 3.76
N TYR A 234 31.60 -20.65 4.00
CA TYR A 234 30.86 -19.45 3.59
C TYR A 234 31.35 -18.19 4.31
N ILE A 235 31.62 -18.25 5.61
CA ILE A 235 32.16 -17.14 6.39
C ILE A 235 33.49 -16.65 5.82
N VAL A 236 34.44 -17.57 5.57
CA VAL A 236 35.76 -17.20 5.03
C VAL A 236 35.63 -16.55 3.65
N GLN A 237 34.77 -17.10 2.79
CA GLN A 237 34.53 -16.52 1.46
C GLN A 237 33.82 -15.17 1.53
N ALA A 238 32.85 -14.99 2.45
CA ALA A 238 32.15 -13.73 2.66
C ALA A 238 33.10 -12.63 3.12
N ASN A 239 33.99 -12.93 4.07
CA ASN A 239 35.04 -12.02 4.53
C ASN A 239 35.92 -11.56 3.36
N ALA A 240 36.39 -12.49 2.52
CA ALA A 240 37.23 -12.19 1.37
C ALA A 240 36.50 -11.33 0.31
N LEU A 241 35.19 -11.53 0.11
CA LEU A 241 34.39 -10.67 -0.77
C LEU A 241 34.18 -9.27 -0.19
N ASN A 242 33.96 -9.17 1.12
CA ASN A 242 33.86 -7.89 1.82
C ASN A 242 35.15 -7.06 1.71
N GLU A 243 36.32 -7.69 1.90
CA GLU A 243 37.63 -7.03 1.71
C GLU A 243 37.80 -6.50 0.29
N ARG A 244 37.24 -7.19 -0.71
CA ARG A 244 37.20 -6.77 -2.11
C ARG A 244 36.06 -5.79 -2.42
N LYS A 245 35.33 -5.33 -1.41
CA LYS A 245 34.16 -4.45 -1.51
C LYS A 245 33.01 -5.02 -2.35
N ASN A 246 33.00 -6.33 -2.58
CA ASN A 246 31.86 -7.01 -3.19
C ASN A 246 30.81 -7.31 -2.12
N TYR A 247 30.10 -6.26 -1.69
CA TYR A 247 29.15 -6.34 -0.59
C TYR A 247 27.95 -7.25 -0.90
N ALA A 248 27.46 -7.24 -2.13
CA ALA A 248 26.35 -8.11 -2.55
C ALA A 248 26.73 -9.59 -2.42
N GLY A 249 27.87 -10.00 -2.97
CA GLY A 249 28.34 -11.38 -2.83
C GLY A 249 28.68 -11.77 -1.39
N ALA A 250 29.18 -10.84 -0.57
CA ALA A 250 29.41 -11.09 0.85
C ALA A 250 28.09 -11.32 1.61
N ILE A 251 27.07 -10.51 1.33
CA ILE A 251 25.71 -10.68 1.88
C ILE A 251 25.18 -12.07 1.52
N ASP A 252 25.25 -12.48 0.25
CA ASP A 252 24.74 -13.79 -0.19
C ASP A 252 25.37 -14.95 0.58
N LEU A 253 26.68 -14.89 0.83
CA LEU A 253 27.40 -15.94 1.56
C LEU A 253 27.10 -15.93 3.07
N TYR A 254 26.96 -14.77 3.70
CA TYR A 254 26.50 -14.71 5.09
C TYR A 254 25.04 -15.16 5.22
N THR A 255 24.18 -14.89 4.24
CA THR A 255 22.80 -15.42 4.22
C THR A 255 22.81 -16.95 4.19
N LYS A 256 23.64 -17.58 3.34
CA LYS A 256 23.82 -19.04 3.35
C LYS A 256 24.35 -19.58 4.69
N THR A 257 25.14 -18.78 5.41
CA THR A 257 25.66 -19.17 6.73
C THR A 257 24.53 -19.30 7.76
N ILE A 258 23.59 -18.35 7.78
CA ILE A 258 22.45 -18.36 8.71
C ILE A 258 21.31 -19.29 8.27
N GLU A 259 21.28 -19.70 6.99
CA GLU A 259 20.37 -20.74 6.49
C GLU A 259 20.73 -22.14 7.02
N ILE A 260 22.02 -22.44 7.20
CA ILE A 260 22.47 -23.71 7.78
C ILE A 260 22.09 -23.80 9.26
N ASP A 261 22.49 -22.79 10.04
CA ASP A 261 22.12 -22.66 11.44
C ASP A 261 22.01 -21.16 11.78
N PRO A 262 20.83 -20.69 12.21
CA PRO A 262 20.55 -19.27 12.44
C PRO A 262 21.10 -18.73 13.76
N VAL A 263 21.76 -19.54 14.59
CA VAL A 263 22.25 -19.08 15.92
C VAL A 263 23.72 -19.45 16.19
N SER A 264 24.28 -20.44 15.50
CA SER A 264 25.65 -20.91 15.77
C SER A 264 26.75 -19.88 15.49
N TYR A 265 26.47 -18.87 14.64
CA TYR A 265 27.38 -17.78 14.32
C TYR A 265 26.69 -16.41 14.37
N PRO A 266 26.49 -15.82 15.56
CA PRO A 266 25.82 -14.52 15.72
C PRO A 266 26.46 -13.39 14.90
N GLU A 267 27.77 -13.40 14.71
CA GLU A 267 28.52 -12.38 13.97
C GLU A 267 28.11 -12.30 12.49
N ALA A 268 27.49 -13.35 11.92
CA ALA A 268 26.87 -13.24 10.59
C ALA A 268 25.84 -12.09 10.54
N TYR A 269 24.98 -11.96 11.56
CA TYR A 269 23.98 -10.90 11.61
C TYR A 269 24.61 -9.52 11.78
N PHE A 270 25.67 -9.41 12.58
CA PHE A 270 26.43 -8.15 12.70
C PHE A 270 27.03 -7.74 11.36
N ASN A 271 27.68 -8.68 10.65
CA ASN A 271 28.28 -8.41 9.34
C ASN A 271 27.22 -8.10 8.27
N LEU A 272 26.12 -8.84 8.23
CA LEU A 272 24.98 -8.57 7.35
C LEU A 272 24.40 -7.17 7.60
N ALA A 273 24.33 -6.73 8.85
CA ALA A 273 23.85 -5.41 9.21
C ALA A 273 24.77 -4.31 8.64
N LEU A 274 26.07 -4.42 8.90
CA LEU A 274 27.05 -3.44 8.41
C LEU A 274 27.12 -3.40 6.88
N LEU A 275 27.14 -4.56 6.21
CA LEU A 275 27.14 -4.65 4.75
C LEU A 275 25.87 -4.05 4.14
N SER A 276 24.71 -4.32 4.74
CA SER A 276 23.44 -3.73 4.30
C SER A 276 23.47 -2.20 4.41
N ALA A 277 24.02 -1.66 5.49
CA ALA A 277 24.19 -0.23 5.68
C ALA A 277 25.20 0.40 4.69
N GLN A 278 26.29 -0.31 4.35
CA GLN A 278 27.23 0.13 3.30
C GLN A 278 26.55 0.29 1.93
N MET A 279 25.52 -0.52 1.67
CA MET A 279 24.68 -0.42 0.48
C MET A 279 23.48 0.54 0.65
N GLN A 280 23.46 1.36 1.72
CA GLN A 280 22.35 2.25 2.09
C GLN A 280 21.00 1.54 2.28
N ARG A 281 21.01 0.23 2.51
CA ARG A 281 19.82 -0.57 2.81
C ARG A 281 19.60 -0.59 4.32
N PHE A 282 19.09 0.52 4.87
CA PHE A 282 18.96 0.71 6.32
C PHE A 282 17.90 -0.18 6.97
N LYS A 283 16.78 -0.47 6.31
CA LYS A 283 15.75 -1.41 6.82
C LYS A 283 16.33 -2.80 7.15
N PRO A 284 17.00 -3.52 6.21
CA PRO A 284 17.62 -4.80 6.53
C PRO A 284 18.82 -4.65 7.48
N ALA A 285 19.55 -3.54 7.46
CA ALA A 285 20.63 -3.30 8.41
C ALA A 285 20.14 -3.31 9.86
N ILE A 286 19.06 -2.58 10.14
CA ILE A 286 18.42 -2.54 11.45
C ILE A 286 17.89 -3.93 11.85
N ALA A 287 17.24 -4.63 10.93
CA ALA A 287 16.70 -5.96 11.21
C ALA A 287 17.79 -6.96 11.62
N HIS A 288 18.89 -7.05 10.87
CA HIS A 288 20.00 -7.93 11.20
C HIS A 288 20.72 -7.52 12.49
N MET A 289 20.91 -6.23 12.74
CA MET A 289 21.54 -5.78 14.00
C MET A 289 20.68 -6.12 15.22
N LYS A 290 19.35 -5.99 15.11
CA LYS A 290 18.42 -6.44 16.16
C LYS A 290 18.53 -7.94 16.40
N GLN A 291 18.67 -8.76 15.35
CA GLN A 291 18.90 -10.20 15.49
C GLN A 291 20.24 -10.54 16.16
N TYR A 292 21.30 -9.82 15.81
CA TYR A 292 22.60 -9.93 16.47
C TYR A 292 22.50 -9.65 17.97
N LEU A 293 21.87 -8.53 18.36
CA LEU A 293 21.71 -8.15 19.76
C LEU A 293 20.81 -9.11 20.56
N LEU A 294 19.87 -9.81 19.90
CA LEU A 294 19.09 -10.88 20.53
C LEU A 294 19.95 -12.10 20.87
N LEU A 295 20.96 -12.41 20.04
CA LEU A 295 21.87 -13.55 20.23
C LEU A 295 23.01 -13.23 21.20
N ALA A 296 23.57 -12.02 21.11
CA ALA A 296 24.77 -11.60 21.83
C ALA A 296 24.57 -10.25 22.55
N PRO A 297 23.62 -10.15 23.51
CA PRO A 297 23.30 -8.89 24.20
C PRO A 297 24.45 -8.35 25.06
N ASP A 298 25.35 -9.23 25.51
CA ASP A 298 26.48 -8.89 26.39
C ASP A 298 27.82 -8.79 25.62
N ALA A 299 27.77 -8.78 24.28
CA ALA A 299 28.97 -8.58 23.47
C ALA A 299 29.57 -7.19 23.69
N LYS A 300 30.89 -7.06 23.58
CA LYS A 300 31.61 -5.79 23.85
C LYS A 300 31.14 -4.64 22.95
N ASP A 301 30.71 -4.96 21.75
CA ASP A 301 30.20 -4.09 20.71
C ASP A 301 28.66 -3.98 20.70
N ALA A 302 27.94 -4.64 21.63
CA ALA A 302 26.48 -4.60 21.68
C ALA A 302 25.93 -3.17 21.81
N ARG A 303 26.57 -2.33 22.64
CA ARG A 303 26.19 -0.91 22.74
C ARG A 303 26.39 -0.17 21.41
N GLY A 304 27.52 -0.41 20.74
CA GLY A 304 27.79 0.16 19.42
C GLY A 304 26.79 -0.32 18.35
N GLY A 305 26.35 -1.58 18.43
CA GLY A 305 25.28 -2.11 17.58
C GLY A 305 23.95 -1.39 17.80
N GLN A 306 23.59 -1.11 19.06
CA GLN A 306 22.39 -0.33 19.38
C GLN A 306 22.48 1.12 18.88
N ASP A 307 23.65 1.76 19.02
CA ASP A 307 23.86 3.12 18.54
C ASP A 307 23.75 3.18 17.00
N LYS A 308 24.25 2.16 16.28
CA LYS A 308 24.08 2.03 14.83
C LYS A 308 22.61 1.92 14.41
N ILE A 309 21.78 1.23 15.19
CA ILE A 309 20.33 1.18 14.93
C ILE A 309 19.74 2.59 14.94
N TYR A 310 20.06 3.41 15.94
CA TYR A 310 19.55 4.79 16.02
C TYR A 310 20.05 5.67 14.86
N GLU A 311 21.32 5.52 14.48
CA GLU A 311 21.87 6.21 13.30
C GLU A 311 21.07 5.84 12.03
N TRP A 312 20.82 4.55 11.80
CA TRP A 312 20.12 4.09 10.60
C TRP A 312 18.63 4.42 10.61
N GLU A 313 17.97 4.42 11.77
CA GLU A 313 16.60 4.89 11.93
C GLU A 313 16.46 6.37 11.52
N LEU A 314 17.44 7.22 11.89
CA LEU A 314 17.48 8.61 11.43
C LEU A 314 17.69 8.72 9.92
N MET A 315 18.54 7.87 9.32
CA MET A 315 18.77 7.88 7.87
C MET A 315 17.52 7.49 7.08
N LEU A 316 16.71 6.55 7.58
CA LEU A 316 15.42 6.19 6.98
C LEU A 316 14.42 7.36 6.96
N GLN A 317 14.41 8.19 8.00
CA GLN A 317 13.52 9.35 8.06
C GLN A 317 13.92 10.46 7.08
N ARG A 318 15.20 10.53 6.71
CA ARG A 318 15.74 11.57 5.81
C ARG A 318 15.67 11.20 4.33
N ASN A 319 15.58 9.91 4.00
CA ASN A 319 15.34 9.39 2.66
C ASN A 319 14.07 8.50 2.67
N PRO A 320 12.87 9.11 2.79
CA PRO A 320 11.61 8.37 2.87
C PRO A 320 11.22 7.68 1.56
#